data_AF-A0A975KNW6-F1
#
_entry.id   AF-A0A975KNW6-F1
#
_cell.length_a   1.000
_cell.length_b   1.000
_cell.length_c   1.000
_cell.angle_alpha   90.00
_cell.angle_beta   90.00
_cell.angle_gamma   90.00
#
_symmetry.space_group_name_H-M   'P 1'
#
loop_
_entity.id
_entity.type
_entity.pdbx_description
1 polymer ?
#
loop_
_entity_poly.entity_id
_entity_poly.type
_entity_poly.pdbx_seq_one_letter_code
_entity_poly.pdbx_strand_id
1 'polypeptide(L)'
;MSKVNPRGKPRDEEKLSDKDKADLKGDYRDTYIIEQSADDKGVGAQMEKNAQLIRDYNWMKNEIDRLQGIIWGGSAPIRSWGVAQYGIESVMPKVSRGKSYAELEALDIREKNQLDRLEKYERHVYALEKALDVLKDERQKIIYDCLLDEMTYRHIALHLARSKYYVRNQRNDIIGQISQSSQINAILTGEKQVV
;
A
#
# COMPACT_ATOMS: atom_id res chain seq x y z
N MET A 1 -19.52 -13.63 -44.90
CA MET A 1 -19.65 -15.05 -44.51
C MET A 1 -18.42 -15.47 -43.72
N SER A 2 -18.64 -15.90 -42.47
CA SER A 2 -17.64 -16.34 -41.50
C SER A 2 -16.87 -17.56 -41.98
N LYS A 3 -15.54 -17.57 -41.84
CA LYS A 3 -14.75 -18.78 -42.06
C LYS A 3 -14.47 -19.45 -40.72
N VAL A 4 -15.26 -20.48 -40.43
CA VAL A 4 -15.14 -21.44 -39.33
C VAL A 4 -14.11 -22.51 -39.72
N ASN A 5 -13.26 -22.92 -38.78
CA ASN A 5 -12.28 -24.01 -38.94
C ASN A 5 -12.99 -25.39 -38.76
N PRO A 6 -12.73 -26.43 -39.58
CA PRO A 6 -13.58 -27.62 -39.67
C PRO A 6 -13.41 -28.66 -38.53
N ARG A 7 -13.03 -28.24 -37.31
CA ARG A 7 -12.81 -29.18 -36.18
C ARG A 7 -13.46 -28.81 -34.85
N GLY A 8 -14.35 -27.82 -34.79
CA GLY A 8 -15.26 -27.64 -33.64
C GLY A 8 -14.61 -27.62 -32.24
N LYS A 9 -13.34 -27.22 -32.11
CA LYS A 9 -12.68 -27.04 -30.81
C LYS A 9 -12.63 -25.55 -30.46
N PRO A 10 -12.90 -25.17 -29.20
CA PRO A 10 -12.71 -23.80 -28.73
C PRO A 10 -11.27 -23.37 -29.01
N ARG A 11 -11.08 -22.08 -29.36
CA ARG A 11 -9.74 -21.48 -29.42
C ARG A 11 -9.09 -21.72 -28.06
N ASP A 12 -8.02 -22.51 -28.07
CA ASP A 12 -7.31 -22.94 -26.88
C ASP A 12 -7.06 -21.74 -25.97
N GLU A 13 -7.47 -21.87 -24.70
CA GLU A 13 -6.96 -21.05 -23.62
C GLU A 13 -5.44 -21.16 -23.69
N GLU A 14 -4.79 -20.10 -24.16
CA GLU A 14 -3.34 -19.99 -24.24
C GLU A 14 -2.79 -20.09 -22.83
N LYS A 15 -2.46 -21.31 -22.40
CA LYS A 15 -1.84 -21.56 -21.11
C LYS A 15 -0.49 -20.86 -21.11
N LEU A 16 -0.47 -19.70 -20.44
CA LEU A 16 0.72 -18.89 -20.19
C LEU A 16 1.89 -19.81 -19.81
N SER A 17 2.99 -19.75 -20.55
CA SER A 17 4.07 -20.73 -20.41
C SER A 17 4.71 -20.61 -19.02
N ASP A 18 5.23 -21.71 -18.49
CA ASP A 18 5.78 -21.72 -17.13
C ASP A 18 7.04 -20.82 -16.99
N LYS A 19 7.67 -20.42 -18.11
CA LYS A 19 8.69 -19.36 -18.15
C LYS A 19 8.10 -17.97 -17.92
N ASP A 20 6.95 -17.66 -18.51
CA ASP A 20 6.28 -16.37 -18.33
C ASP A 20 5.74 -16.20 -16.89
N LYS A 21 5.38 -17.30 -16.22
CA LYS A 21 5.03 -17.31 -14.79
C LYS A 21 6.24 -17.10 -13.87
N ALA A 22 7.42 -17.55 -14.28
CA ALA A 22 8.67 -17.31 -13.55
C ALA A 22 9.15 -15.87 -13.72
N ASP A 23 8.97 -15.27 -14.89
CA ASP A 23 9.28 -13.86 -15.17
C ASP A 23 8.38 -12.89 -14.38
N LEU A 24 7.12 -13.27 -14.13
CA LEU A 24 6.20 -12.52 -13.25
C LEU A 24 6.66 -12.47 -11.79
N LYS A 25 7.43 -13.47 -11.32
CA LYS A 25 8.03 -13.47 -9.97
C LYS A 25 9.46 -12.88 -9.93
N GLY A 26 10.11 -12.75 -11.10
CA GLY A 26 11.50 -12.32 -11.23
C GLY A 26 11.73 -10.83 -11.50
N ASP A 27 10.76 -10.12 -12.08
CA ASP A 27 10.93 -8.72 -12.53
C ASP A 27 10.90 -7.68 -11.39
N TYR A 28 10.58 -8.10 -10.15
CA TYR A 28 10.55 -7.23 -8.95
C TYR A 28 11.91 -7.03 -8.26
N ARG A 29 12.99 -7.68 -8.75
CA ARG A 29 14.36 -7.54 -8.23
C ARG A 29 15.28 -6.76 -9.17
N ASP A 30 14.74 -5.76 -9.87
CA ASP A 30 15.58 -4.87 -10.69
C ASP A 30 16.33 -3.89 -9.76
N THR A 31 17.55 -4.29 -9.40
CA THR A 31 18.46 -3.59 -8.49
C THR A 31 18.71 -2.17 -8.97
N TYR A 32 18.37 -1.20 -8.13
CA TYR A 32 18.77 0.19 -8.27
C TYR A 32 20.28 0.32 -8.13
N ILE A 33 20.97 0.62 -9.23
CA ILE A 33 22.30 1.22 -9.17
C ILE A 33 22.07 2.72 -9.32
N ILE A 34 22.09 3.42 -8.19
CA ILE A 34 22.23 4.88 -8.14
C ILE A 34 23.74 5.11 -8.02
N GLU A 35 24.38 5.57 -9.10
CA GLU A 35 25.77 6.04 -9.05
C GLU A 35 25.83 7.28 -8.12
N GLN A 36 26.65 7.21 -7.08
CA GLN A 36 26.64 8.14 -5.94
C GLN A 36 27.67 9.28 -6.08
N SER A 37 27.22 10.52 -5.95
CA SER A 37 28.00 11.63 -5.37
C SER A 37 27.62 11.82 -3.89
N ALA A 38 28.59 12.15 -3.04
CA ALA A 38 28.51 11.98 -1.58
C ALA A 38 27.53 12.92 -0.84
N ASP A 39 27.09 14.02 -1.47
CA ASP A 39 26.10 14.95 -0.92
C ASP A 39 24.64 14.53 -1.22
N ASP A 40 24.45 13.56 -2.13
CA ASP A 40 23.14 13.03 -2.55
C ASP A 40 22.61 11.88 -1.67
N LYS A 41 23.38 11.44 -0.67
CA LYS A 41 23.06 10.25 0.14
C LYS A 41 21.74 10.38 0.91
N GLY A 42 21.40 11.58 1.37
CA GLY A 42 20.16 11.84 2.10
C GLY A 42 18.92 11.80 1.20
N VAL A 43 19.00 12.43 0.03
CA VAL A 43 17.89 12.49 -0.94
C VAL A 43 17.66 11.12 -1.56
N GLY A 44 18.73 10.42 -1.96
CA GLY A 44 18.63 9.06 -2.51
C GLY A 44 18.02 8.08 -1.51
N ALA A 45 18.39 8.15 -0.22
CA ALA A 45 17.79 7.33 0.82
C ALA A 45 16.29 7.62 1.03
N GLN A 46 15.89 8.89 0.93
CA GLN A 46 14.47 9.27 1.04
C GLN A 46 13.66 8.79 -0.17
N MET A 47 14.22 8.88 -1.38
CA MET A 47 13.59 8.36 -2.59
C MET A 47 13.38 6.86 -2.50
N GLU A 48 14.36 6.10 -2.00
CA GLU A 48 14.21 4.64 -1.82
C GLU A 48 13.14 4.31 -0.76
N LYS A 49 13.08 5.07 0.34
CA LYS A 49 12.00 4.92 1.32
C LYS A 49 10.62 5.15 0.70
N ASN A 50 10.44 6.23 -0.06
CA ASN A 50 9.18 6.53 -0.71
C ASN A 50 8.82 5.46 -1.76
N ALA A 51 9.80 4.96 -2.51
CA ALA A 51 9.64 3.85 -3.44
C ALA A 51 9.17 2.57 -2.75
N GLN A 52 9.71 2.27 -1.56
CA GLN A 52 9.27 1.14 -0.74
C GLN A 52 7.84 1.33 -0.23
N LEU A 53 7.48 2.52 0.24
CA LEU A 53 6.12 2.82 0.70
C LEU A 53 5.06 2.64 -0.39
N ILE A 54 5.36 3.07 -1.63
CA ILE A 54 4.47 2.85 -2.78
C ILE A 54 4.28 1.35 -3.02
N ARG A 55 5.37 0.56 -2.96
CA ARG A 55 5.29 -0.91 -3.12
C ARG A 55 4.47 -1.57 -2.01
N ASP A 56 4.60 -1.08 -0.78
CA ASP A 56 3.94 -1.67 0.39
C ASP A 56 2.49 -1.18 0.56
N TYR A 57 1.97 -0.30 -0.31
CA TYR A 57 0.64 0.31 -0.18
C TYR A 57 -0.48 -0.71 0.00
N ASN A 58 -0.59 -1.69 -0.91
CA ASN A 58 -1.66 -2.69 -0.86
C ASN A 58 -1.53 -3.60 0.37
N TRP A 59 -0.30 -3.99 0.71
CA TRP A 59 -0.02 -4.74 1.95
C TRP A 59 -0.44 -3.95 3.20
N MET A 60 -0.13 -2.65 3.26
CA MET A 60 -0.54 -1.78 4.37
C MET A 60 -2.06 -1.68 4.47
N LYS A 61 -2.79 -1.56 3.36
CA LYS A 61 -4.27 -1.54 3.38
C LYS A 61 -4.87 -2.83 3.93
N ASN A 62 -4.38 -3.98 3.47
CA ASN A 62 -4.83 -5.28 3.97
C ASN A 62 -4.52 -5.44 5.48
N GLU A 63 -3.37 -4.95 5.93
CA GLU A 63 -2.99 -5.00 7.34
C GLU A 63 -3.79 -4.01 8.20
N ILE A 64 -4.13 -2.83 7.68
CA ILE A 64 -5.09 -1.91 8.28
C ILE A 64 -6.41 -2.65 8.48
N ASP A 65 -7.02 -3.19 7.42
CA ASP A 65 -8.31 -3.89 7.50
C ASP A 65 -8.30 -5.02 8.56
N ARG A 66 -7.19 -5.79 8.63
CA ARG A 66 -7.00 -6.82 9.65
C ARG A 66 -6.91 -6.24 11.07
N LEU A 67 -6.12 -5.18 11.27
CA LEU A 67 -5.93 -4.54 12.58
C LEU A 67 -7.21 -3.84 13.04
N GLN A 68 -7.90 -3.14 12.15
CA GLN A 68 -9.21 -2.54 12.39
C GLN A 68 -10.23 -3.61 12.80
N GLY A 69 -10.23 -4.76 12.11
CA GLY A 69 -11.03 -5.93 12.49
C GLY A 69 -10.69 -6.47 13.88
N ILE A 70 -9.41 -6.56 14.27
CA ILE A 70 -9.02 -7.05 15.60
C ILE A 70 -9.42 -6.05 16.70
N ILE A 71 -9.20 -4.76 16.47
CA ILE A 71 -9.31 -3.71 17.49
C ILE A 71 -10.77 -3.29 17.70
N TRP A 72 -11.55 -3.18 16.62
CA TRP A 72 -12.93 -2.73 16.65
C TRP A 72 -13.95 -3.84 16.34
N GLY A 73 -13.53 -4.93 15.71
CA GLY A 73 -14.36 -6.07 15.36
C GLY A 73 -14.25 -7.24 16.36
N GLY A 74 -14.74 -7.05 17.58
CA GLY A 74 -15.24 -8.15 18.44
C GLY A 74 -14.25 -9.24 18.89
N SER A 75 -12.94 -9.13 18.70
CA SER A 75 -12.00 -10.04 19.37
C SER A 75 -12.05 -9.75 20.86
N ALA A 76 -12.51 -10.73 21.65
CA ALA A 76 -12.52 -10.62 23.09
C ALA A 76 -11.10 -10.28 23.58
N PRO A 77 -10.94 -9.27 24.46
CA PRO A 77 -9.62 -8.92 25.01
C PRO A 77 -8.99 -10.17 25.63
N ILE A 78 -7.67 -10.34 25.54
CA ILE A 78 -6.99 -11.50 26.16
C ILE A 78 -7.29 -11.61 27.66
N ARG A 79 -7.60 -10.48 28.30
CA ARG A 79 -8.05 -10.42 29.70
C ARG A 79 -9.38 -11.14 29.98
N SER A 80 -10.18 -11.43 28.97
CA SER A 80 -11.39 -12.25 29.08
C SER A 80 -11.19 -13.71 28.65
N TRP A 81 -9.96 -14.14 28.36
CA TRP A 81 -9.62 -15.55 28.17
C TRP A 81 -9.69 -16.29 29.52
N GLY A 82 -10.92 -16.59 29.98
CA GLY A 82 -11.18 -17.32 31.22
C GLY A 82 -12.28 -16.74 32.11
N VAL A 83 -12.85 -15.58 31.79
CA VAL A 83 -14.01 -15.05 32.51
C VAL A 83 -15.24 -15.34 31.67
N ALA A 84 -15.93 -16.43 31.97
CA ALA A 84 -17.16 -16.77 31.30
C ALA A 84 -18.21 -15.68 31.55
N GLN A 85 -18.47 -14.83 30.56
CA GLN A 85 -19.37 -13.68 30.67
C GLN A 85 -20.84 -14.13 30.52
N TYR A 86 -21.26 -15.03 31.41
CA TYR A 86 -22.65 -15.47 31.54
C TYR A 86 -23.40 -14.45 32.40
N GLY A 87 -23.88 -13.39 31.76
CA GLY A 87 -24.76 -12.40 32.37
C GLY A 87 -25.67 -11.78 31.32
N ILE A 88 -26.91 -11.52 31.69
CA ILE A 88 -27.94 -10.88 30.83
C ILE A 88 -27.50 -9.47 30.37
N GLU A 89 -26.46 -8.89 30.99
CA GLU A 89 -25.82 -7.64 30.58
C GLU A 89 -24.86 -7.77 29.37
N SER A 90 -24.47 -8.98 28.97
CA SER A 90 -23.67 -9.23 27.76
C SER A 90 -24.43 -8.99 26.44
N VAL A 91 -25.72 -8.65 26.52
CA VAL A 91 -26.62 -8.54 25.36
C VAL A 91 -26.53 -7.18 24.66
N MET A 92 -25.82 -6.19 25.21
CA MET A 92 -25.75 -4.86 24.60
C MET A 92 -24.32 -4.31 24.45
N PRO A 93 -23.61 -4.63 23.36
CA PRO A 93 -22.45 -3.84 22.96
C PRO A 93 -22.92 -2.50 22.37
N LYS A 94 -22.76 -1.40 23.12
CA LYS A 94 -22.84 -0.06 22.53
C LYS A 94 -21.56 0.20 21.76
N VAL A 95 -21.67 0.17 20.44
CA VAL A 95 -20.57 0.49 19.51
C VAL A 95 -20.24 1.98 19.61
N SER A 96 -19.28 2.34 20.47
CA SER A 96 -18.57 3.61 20.33
C SER A 96 -17.45 3.42 19.30
N ARG A 97 -17.40 4.30 18.29
CA ARG A 97 -16.26 4.38 17.37
C ARG A 97 -15.09 4.97 18.15
N GLY A 98 -14.26 4.09 18.71
CA GLY A 98 -13.05 4.47 19.45
C GLY A 98 -13.08 4.03 20.91
N LYS A 99 -11.90 3.64 21.41
CA LYS A 99 -11.66 3.39 22.84
C LYS A 99 -11.55 4.74 23.56
N SER A 100 -12.09 4.84 24.77
CA SER A 100 -11.93 6.01 25.63
C SER A 100 -10.48 6.16 26.11
N TYR A 101 -10.09 7.35 26.57
CA TYR A 101 -8.73 7.59 27.09
C TYR A 101 -8.33 6.63 28.23
N ALA A 102 -9.27 6.33 29.14
CA ALA A 102 -9.04 5.39 30.23
C ALA A 102 -8.85 3.94 29.73
N GLU A 103 -9.58 3.55 28.68
CA GLU A 103 -9.41 2.24 28.04
C GLU A 103 -8.07 2.13 27.30
N LEU A 104 -7.58 3.23 26.71
CA LEU A 104 -6.26 3.28 26.04
C LEU A 104 -5.11 3.10 27.03
N GLU A 105 -5.18 3.71 28.22
CA GLU A 105 -4.16 3.53 29.27
C GLU A 105 -4.13 2.09 29.78
N ALA A 106 -5.32 1.48 29.92
CA ALA A 106 -5.50 0.12 30.42
C ALA A 106 -5.12 -1.00 29.44
N LEU A 107 -4.76 -0.68 28.19
CA LEU A 107 -4.40 -1.65 27.17
C LEU A 107 -3.15 -2.46 27.54
N ASP A 108 -3.19 -3.73 27.15
CA ASP A 108 -2.02 -4.59 27.21
C ASP A 108 -0.96 -4.16 26.18
N ILE A 109 0.30 -4.48 26.45
CA ILE A 109 1.45 -4.12 25.59
C ILE A 109 1.20 -4.55 24.13
N ARG A 110 0.60 -5.73 23.92
CA ARG A 110 0.26 -6.22 22.58
C ARG A 110 -0.74 -5.32 21.86
N GLU A 111 -1.78 -4.88 22.55
CA GLU A 111 -2.85 -4.05 21.98
C GLU A 111 -2.33 -2.64 21.67
N LYS A 112 -1.48 -2.07 22.54
CA LYS A 112 -0.78 -0.80 22.28
C LYS A 112 0.06 -0.88 21.01
N ASN A 113 0.90 -1.91 20.88
CA ASN A 113 1.71 -2.12 19.68
C ASN A 113 0.87 -2.30 18.39
N GLN A 114 -0.34 -2.87 18.50
CA GLN A 114 -1.26 -3.02 17.36
C GLN A 114 -1.87 -1.68 16.95
N LEU A 115 -2.26 -0.86 17.92
CA LEU A 115 -2.76 0.49 17.67
C LEU A 115 -1.70 1.40 17.06
N ASP A 116 -0.49 1.42 17.62
CA ASP A 116 0.61 2.24 17.10
C ASP A 116 0.93 1.87 15.65
N ARG A 117 0.88 0.57 15.35
CA ARG A 117 1.10 0.06 14.00
C ARG A 117 -0.05 0.45 13.06
N LEU A 118 -1.29 0.38 13.52
CA LEU A 118 -2.47 0.81 12.77
C LEU A 118 -2.38 2.29 12.42
N GLU A 119 -2.16 3.16 13.41
CA GLU A 119 -2.04 4.61 13.20
C GLU A 119 -0.91 4.94 12.21
N LYS A 120 0.22 4.24 12.36
CA LYS A 120 1.34 4.37 11.42
C LYS A 120 0.89 4.05 10.00
N TYR A 121 0.29 2.88 9.75
CA TYR A 121 -0.09 2.49 8.40
C TYR A 121 -1.18 3.39 7.81
N GLU A 122 -2.18 3.78 8.59
CA GLU A 122 -3.22 4.72 8.15
C GLU A 122 -2.60 6.06 7.69
N ARG A 123 -1.62 6.57 8.45
CA ARG A 123 -0.89 7.79 8.09
C ARG A 123 -0.11 7.64 6.79
N HIS A 124 0.55 6.50 6.57
CA HIS A 124 1.34 6.25 5.37
C HIS A 124 0.43 6.10 4.14
N VAL A 125 -0.67 5.35 4.26
CA VAL A 125 -1.69 5.20 3.22
C VAL A 125 -2.30 6.55 2.86
N TYR A 126 -2.68 7.35 3.87
CA TYR A 126 -3.22 8.70 3.65
C TYR A 126 -2.21 9.61 2.94
N ALA A 127 -0.93 9.56 3.33
CA ALA A 127 0.12 10.34 2.67
C ALA A 127 0.27 9.96 1.19
N LEU A 128 0.20 8.66 0.86
CA LEU A 128 0.30 8.17 -0.52
C LEU A 128 -0.92 8.57 -1.35
N GLU A 129 -2.13 8.46 -0.81
CA GLU A 129 -3.34 8.91 -1.51
C GLU A 129 -3.34 10.43 -1.74
N LYS A 130 -2.82 11.20 -0.78
CA LYS A 130 -2.61 12.65 -0.93
C LYS A 130 -1.48 13.01 -1.89
N ALA A 131 -0.56 12.09 -2.16
CA ALA A 131 0.55 12.35 -3.08
C ALA A 131 0.06 12.57 -4.53
N LEU A 132 -1.12 12.06 -4.89
CA LEU A 132 -1.77 12.33 -6.18
C LEU A 132 -1.98 13.82 -6.46
N ASP A 133 -2.29 14.61 -5.42
CA ASP A 133 -2.53 16.05 -5.52
C ASP A 133 -1.24 16.83 -5.90
N VAL A 134 -0.06 16.25 -5.63
CA VAL A 134 1.24 16.86 -5.92
C VAL A 134 1.66 16.63 -7.38
N LEU A 135 1.15 15.59 -8.03
CA LEU A 135 1.55 15.20 -9.38
C LEU A 135 0.99 16.18 -10.42
N LYS A 136 1.89 16.68 -11.27
CA LYS A 136 1.57 17.73 -12.25
C LYS A 136 0.81 17.23 -13.48
N ASP A 137 1.20 16.07 -14.00
CA ASP A 137 0.66 15.51 -15.24
C ASP A 137 -0.37 14.42 -14.94
N GLU A 138 -1.46 14.41 -15.70
CA GLU A 138 -2.50 13.40 -15.61
C GLU A 138 -1.96 12.01 -15.93
N ARG A 139 -1.01 11.90 -16.87
CA ARG A 139 -0.35 10.63 -17.17
C ARG A 139 0.45 10.09 -16.00
N GLN A 140 1.10 10.97 -15.24
CA GLN A 140 1.85 10.58 -14.05
C GLN A 140 0.91 10.09 -12.95
N LYS A 141 -0.27 10.69 -12.80
CA LYS A 141 -1.31 10.21 -11.88
C LYS A 141 -1.78 8.81 -12.26
N ILE A 142 -2.10 8.57 -13.53
CA ILE A 142 -2.50 7.23 -14.00
C ILE A 142 -1.38 6.20 -13.75
N ILE A 143 -0.13 6.54 -14.06
CA ILE A 143 1.01 5.66 -13.76
C ILE A 143 1.09 5.38 -12.26
N TYR A 144 0.92 6.41 -11.44
CA TYR A 144 0.96 6.29 -9.98
C TYR A 144 -0.16 5.40 -9.43
N ASP A 145 -1.39 5.58 -9.88
CA ASP A 145 -2.53 4.73 -9.53
C ASP A 145 -2.22 3.26 -9.86
N CYS A 146 -1.73 3.00 -11.08
CA CYS A 146 -1.35 1.64 -11.46
C CYS A 146 -0.20 1.07 -10.61
N LEU A 147 0.72 1.91 -10.10
CA LEU A 147 1.78 1.45 -9.20
C LEU A 147 1.24 1.08 -7.82
N LEU A 148 0.25 1.84 -7.31
CA LEU A 148 -0.44 1.52 -6.06
C LEU A 148 -1.26 0.23 -6.17
N ASP A 149 -1.83 -0.04 -7.34
CA ASP A 149 -2.54 -1.28 -7.68
C ASP A 149 -1.59 -2.47 -7.95
N GLU A 150 -0.29 -2.33 -7.67
CA GLU A 150 0.74 -3.36 -7.87
C GLU A 150 0.86 -3.85 -9.32
N MET A 151 0.47 -3.03 -10.31
CA MET A 151 0.62 -3.40 -11.72
C MET A 151 2.11 -3.39 -12.13
N THR A 152 2.52 -4.41 -12.87
CA THR A 152 3.91 -4.47 -13.38
C THR A 152 4.14 -3.39 -14.44
N TYR A 153 5.38 -2.90 -14.57
CA TYR A 153 5.71 -1.88 -15.57
C TYR A 153 5.34 -2.30 -17.00
N ARG A 154 5.34 -3.60 -17.31
CA ARG A 154 4.90 -4.10 -18.61
C ARG A 154 3.41 -3.88 -18.82
N HIS A 155 2.57 -4.15 -17.82
CA HIS A 155 1.13 -3.90 -17.91
C HIS A 155 0.83 -2.41 -18.01
N ILE A 156 1.52 -1.58 -17.22
CA ILE A 156 1.37 -0.11 -17.28
C ILE A 156 1.77 0.41 -18.66
N ALA A 157 2.91 -0.07 -19.19
CA ALA A 157 3.39 0.30 -20.51
C ALA A 157 2.40 -0.08 -21.62
N LEU A 158 1.80 -1.27 -21.53
CA LEU A 158 0.76 -1.72 -22.46
C LEU A 158 -0.51 -0.87 -22.34
N HIS A 159 -0.96 -0.57 -21.11
CA HIS A 159 -2.13 0.27 -20.85
C HIS A 159 -1.98 1.67 -21.47
N LEU A 160 -0.78 2.26 -21.39
CA LEU A 160 -0.49 3.61 -21.88
C LEU A 160 0.01 3.64 -23.34
N ALA A 161 0.16 2.48 -23.99
CA ALA A 161 0.81 2.34 -25.30
C ALA A 161 2.21 3.01 -25.34
N ARG A 162 3.00 2.82 -24.28
CA ARG A 162 4.36 3.36 -24.13
C ARG A 162 5.38 2.25 -23.87
N SER A 163 6.66 2.61 -23.82
CA SER A 163 7.73 1.67 -23.49
C SER A 163 7.84 1.46 -21.97
N LYS A 164 8.32 0.28 -21.55
CA LYS A 164 8.67 0.00 -20.14
C LYS A 164 9.66 1.02 -19.58
N TYR A 165 10.60 1.48 -20.41
CA TYR A 165 11.59 2.50 -20.03
C TYR A 165 10.94 3.84 -19.71
N TYR A 166 9.94 4.27 -20.51
CA TYR A 166 9.18 5.49 -20.23
C TYR A 166 8.50 5.41 -18.86
N VAL A 167 7.83 4.29 -18.56
CA VAL A 167 7.18 4.08 -17.24
C VAL A 167 8.20 4.12 -16.10
N ARG A 168 9.36 3.48 -16.28
CA ARG A 168 10.45 3.52 -15.28
C ARG A 168 10.94 4.94 -15.02
N ASN A 169 11.11 5.74 -16.07
CA ASN A 169 11.51 7.14 -15.93
C ASN A 169 10.44 7.95 -15.20
N GLN A 170 9.18 7.82 -15.64
CA GLN A 170 8.06 8.53 -15.00
C GLN A 170 7.91 8.15 -13.53
N ARG A 171 8.13 6.90 -13.16
CA ARG A 171 8.14 6.46 -11.76
C ARG A 171 9.22 7.19 -10.95
N ASN A 172 10.44 7.31 -11.47
CA ASN A 172 11.51 8.04 -10.79
C ASN A 172 11.16 9.54 -10.64
N ASP A 173 10.57 10.14 -11.68
CA ASP A 173 10.11 11.52 -11.66
C ASP A 173 8.99 11.72 -10.62
N ILE A 174 8.04 10.78 -10.52
CA ILE A 174 6.97 10.76 -9.52
C ILE A 174 7.57 10.68 -8.11
N ILE A 175 8.46 9.72 -7.85
CA ILE A 175 9.12 9.58 -6.54
C ILE A 175 9.87 10.86 -6.17
N GLY A 176 10.57 11.47 -7.13
CA GLY A 176 11.26 12.75 -6.94
C GLY A 176 10.31 13.88 -6.54
N GLN A 177 9.16 14.02 -7.22
CA GLN A 177 8.14 15.01 -6.88
C GLN A 177 7.56 14.80 -5.47
N ILE A 178 7.27 13.55 -5.10
CA ILE A 178 6.77 13.20 -3.77
C ILE A 178 7.82 13.53 -2.69
N SER A 179 9.09 13.17 -2.92
CA SER A 179 10.18 13.46 -1.99
C SER A 179 10.44 14.96 -1.81
N GLN A 180 10.18 15.78 -2.84
CA GLN A 180 10.32 17.24 -2.76
C GLN A 180 9.14 17.93 -2.05
N SER A 181 8.00 17.26 -1.90
CA SER A 181 6.83 17.84 -1.25
C SER A 181 6.96 17.87 0.27
N SER A 182 7.08 19.08 0.83
CA SER A 182 7.14 19.28 2.29
C SER A 182 5.86 18.82 3.00
N GLN A 183 4.70 19.01 2.36
CA GLN A 183 3.41 18.59 2.91
C GLN A 183 3.34 17.08 3.10
N ILE A 184 3.73 16.30 2.09
CA ILE A 184 3.70 14.83 2.18
C ILE A 184 4.73 14.33 3.19
N ASN A 185 5.93 14.91 3.18
CA ASN A 185 6.96 14.55 4.16
C ASN A 185 6.52 14.83 5.60
N ALA A 186 5.84 15.96 5.87
CA ALA A 186 5.30 16.28 7.19
C ALA A 186 4.26 15.25 7.66
N ILE A 187 3.38 14.79 6.76
CA ILE A 187 2.42 13.73 7.06
C ILE A 187 3.18 12.44 7.38
N LEU A 188 4.21 12.06 6.60
CA LEU A 188 4.98 10.84 6.83
C LEU A 188 5.77 10.85 8.15
N THR A 189 6.36 11.99 8.52
CA THR A 189 7.11 12.13 9.79
C THR A 189 6.19 12.20 11.01
N GLY A 190 4.91 12.54 10.82
CA GLY A 190 3.97 12.72 11.92
C GLY A 190 4.14 14.03 12.67
N GLU A 191 4.90 14.95 12.12
CA GLU A 191 4.98 16.31 12.65
C GLU A 191 3.63 16.97 12.40
N LYS A 192 2.87 17.22 13.47
CA LYS A 192 1.69 18.09 13.37
C LYS A 192 2.15 19.40 12.75
N GLN A 193 1.56 19.76 11.61
CA GLN A 193 1.62 21.12 11.07
C GLN A 193 1.22 22.05 12.22
N VAL A 194 2.19 22.79 12.77
CA VAL A 194 1.92 23.87 13.70
C VAL A 194 1.30 24.97 12.85
N VAL A 195 -0.04 24.98 12.83
CA VAL A 195 -0.84 26.09 12.29
C VAL A 195 -1.01 27.12 13.38
#